data_AF-A0A0Q6U4B5-F1
#
_entry.id   AF-A0A0Q6U4B5-F1
#
_cell.length_a   1.000
_cell.length_b   1.000
_cell.length_c   1.000
_cell.angle_alpha   90.00
_cell.angle_beta   90.00
_cell.angle_gamma   90.00
#
_symmetry.space_group_name_H-M   'P 1'
#
loop_
_entity.id
_entity.type
_entity.pdbx_description
1 polymer ?
#
loop_
_entity_poly.entity_id
_entity_poly.type
_entity_poly.pdbx_seq_one_letter_code
_entity_poly.pdbx_strand_id
1 'polypeptide(L)'
;MAAIAAHKLQIIRTLVETAPDSALRSLELALSSAGATGSLAAVRGLVEDETANRFVRNNILAPIVPLCAARGENCVSFPAPVLSRLWKALKVIAPSRVEEAAAKCNPWDLENGVPEVFDELCKSAAAGLRDPENAAFDSVRSLCDPEHLALCLQLSAIARSCLPKLSEWVSRMSEDRATAAKLAYRDASRISDDAGPLLLDILSAHLPDDWRIMRVISAVMDRPSDRYLASSEVKAFGERILADIEASVRRVEEFDFAGGEKVGRQAAQGAHKVHLQIVEFQQSVDINKDGPWGKRLARFKQTMAKACEIRMDQSDKALEQALPTRPISMMAKKGARGVAKLVDEPDEALIRRAQGALAFVAELRSCADKAGYGTSRNKILEKLNGRLDPYIEDVLHVARTGEGGDSSLAVKYLDVAAGFIAYTRDDKTAEIVRRRAAAAIAA
;
A
#
# COMPACT_ATOMS: atom_id res chain seq x y z
N MET A 1 -49.56 6.80 -8.06
CA MET A 1 -48.24 6.17 -8.25
C MET A 1 -47.27 7.23 -8.77
N ALA A 2 -46.31 7.65 -7.96
CA ALA A 2 -45.41 8.77 -8.33
C ALA A 2 -44.25 8.27 -9.19
N ALA A 3 -44.32 8.48 -10.51
CA ALA A 3 -43.19 8.29 -11.40
C ALA A 3 -42.15 9.39 -11.18
N ILE A 4 -40.86 9.05 -11.25
CA ILE A 4 -39.78 10.05 -11.22
C ILE A 4 -39.85 10.85 -12.53
N ALA A 5 -39.90 12.17 -12.45
CA ALA A 5 -39.84 13.04 -13.63
C ALA A 5 -38.53 12.80 -14.41
N ALA A 6 -38.61 12.75 -15.75
CA ALA A 6 -37.48 12.38 -16.63
C ALA A 6 -36.18 13.16 -16.34
N HIS A 7 -36.29 14.46 -16.05
CA HIS A 7 -35.16 15.30 -15.67
C HIS A 7 -34.49 14.84 -14.36
N LYS A 8 -35.26 14.45 -13.35
CA LYS A 8 -34.72 13.94 -12.07
C LYS A 8 -34.06 12.58 -12.26
N LEU A 9 -34.63 11.72 -13.11
CA LEU A 9 -34.06 10.42 -13.45
C LEU A 9 -32.72 10.59 -14.19
N GLN A 10 -32.62 11.58 -15.09
CA GLN A 10 -31.37 11.90 -15.77
C GLN A 10 -30.28 12.39 -14.81
N ILE A 11 -30.62 13.24 -13.83
CA ILE A 11 -29.67 13.65 -12.78
C ILE A 11 -29.17 12.43 -11.99
N ILE A 12 -30.09 11.54 -11.58
CA ILE A 12 -29.75 10.32 -10.85
C ILE A 12 -28.83 9.44 -11.69
N ARG A 13 -29.12 9.26 -12.99
CA ARG A 13 -28.25 8.52 -13.91
C ARG A 13 -26.84 9.13 -13.97
N THR A 14 -26.72 10.44 -14.10
CA THR A 14 -25.40 11.12 -14.11
C THR A 14 -24.65 10.92 -12.78
N LEU A 15 -25.35 10.95 -11.64
CA LEU A 15 -24.74 10.67 -10.33
C LEU A 15 -24.27 9.22 -10.21
N VAL A 16 -25.05 8.26 -10.70
CA VAL A 16 -24.70 6.82 -10.71
C VAL A 16 -23.50 6.57 -11.63
N GLU A 17 -23.47 7.15 -12.83
CA GLU A 17 -22.34 7.03 -13.78
C GLU A 17 -21.03 7.62 -13.21
N THR A 18 -21.11 8.65 -12.37
CA THR A 18 -19.94 9.33 -11.79
C THR A 18 -19.54 8.82 -10.41
N ALA A 19 -20.36 7.97 -9.79
CA ALA A 19 -20.07 7.39 -8.49
C ALA A 19 -18.88 6.41 -8.54
N PRO A 20 -18.02 6.35 -7.50
CA PRO A 20 -17.00 5.32 -7.36
C PRO A 20 -17.64 3.94 -7.10
N ASP A 21 -16.93 2.87 -7.45
CA ASP A 21 -17.43 1.49 -7.32
C ASP A 21 -17.84 1.12 -5.87
N SER A 22 -17.15 1.67 -4.86
CA SER A 22 -17.52 1.48 -3.45
C SER A 22 -18.89 2.09 -3.12
N ALA A 23 -19.18 3.29 -3.64
CA ALA A 23 -20.47 3.93 -3.46
C ALA A 23 -21.58 3.19 -4.21
N LEU A 24 -21.31 2.67 -5.40
CA LEU A 24 -22.27 1.82 -6.13
C LEU A 24 -22.62 0.54 -5.35
N ARG A 25 -21.62 -0.15 -4.78
CA ARG A 25 -21.88 -1.32 -3.93
C ARG A 25 -22.71 -0.97 -2.69
N SER A 26 -22.42 0.17 -2.06
CA SER A 26 -23.23 0.64 -0.93
C SER A 26 -24.67 0.96 -1.35
N LEU A 27 -24.87 1.56 -2.53
CA LEU A 27 -26.19 1.84 -3.09
C LEU A 27 -26.95 0.55 -3.45
N GLU A 28 -26.28 -0.42 -4.05
CA GLU A 28 -26.84 -1.74 -4.37
C GLU A 28 -27.32 -2.46 -3.10
N LEU A 29 -26.48 -2.50 -2.06
CA LEU A 29 -26.84 -3.07 -0.75
C LEU A 29 -28.02 -2.33 -0.12
N ALA A 30 -28.02 -1.00 -0.14
CA ALA A 30 -29.09 -0.18 0.44
C ALA A 30 -30.42 -0.33 -0.30
N LEU A 31 -30.38 -0.52 -1.63
CA LEU A 31 -31.56 -0.65 -2.48
C LEU A 31 -32.05 -2.11 -2.62
N SER A 32 -31.31 -3.08 -2.08
CA SER A 32 -31.67 -4.51 -2.13
C SER A 32 -33.03 -4.82 -1.49
N SER A 33 -33.47 -4.03 -0.52
CA SER A 33 -34.77 -4.15 0.16
C SER A 33 -35.90 -3.36 -0.50
N ALA A 34 -35.60 -2.56 -1.53
CA ALA A 34 -36.62 -1.81 -2.26
C ALA A 34 -37.55 -2.76 -3.02
N GLY A 35 -38.87 -2.57 -2.90
CA GLY A 35 -39.87 -3.37 -3.62
C GLY A 35 -39.79 -3.23 -5.14
N ALA A 36 -40.43 -4.14 -5.88
CA ALA A 36 -40.36 -4.21 -7.34
C ALA A 36 -41.08 -3.06 -8.10
N THR A 37 -41.73 -2.14 -7.39
CA THR A 37 -42.49 -1.03 -7.97
C THR A 37 -42.21 0.30 -7.28
N GLY A 38 -42.32 1.40 -8.01
CA GLY A 38 -42.16 2.77 -7.50
C GLY A 38 -40.84 3.45 -7.86
N SER A 39 -40.63 4.67 -7.34
CA SER A 39 -39.46 5.50 -7.64
C SER A 39 -38.14 4.84 -7.25
N LEU A 40 -38.08 4.18 -6.10
CA LEU A 40 -36.89 3.45 -5.66
C LEU A 40 -36.58 2.24 -6.54
N ALA A 41 -37.58 1.60 -7.14
CA ALA A 41 -37.36 0.51 -8.10
C ALA A 41 -36.67 1.01 -9.38
N ALA A 42 -37.03 2.21 -9.86
CA ALA A 42 -36.36 2.82 -11.02
C ALA A 42 -34.90 3.20 -10.72
N VAL A 43 -34.62 3.69 -9.50
CA VAL A 43 -33.24 3.97 -9.06
C VAL A 43 -32.45 2.67 -8.89
N ARG A 44 -33.06 1.62 -8.31
CA ARG A 44 -32.46 0.29 -8.19
C ARG A 44 -32.08 -0.27 -9.56
N GLY A 45 -32.98 -0.22 -10.54
CA GLY A 45 -32.68 -0.65 -11.91
C GLY A 45 -31.52 0.10 -12.54
N LEU A 46 -31.43 1.43 -12.36
CA LEU A 46 -30.27 2.21 -12.85
C LEU A 46 -28.94 1.78 -12.20
N VAL A 47 -28.96 1.48 -10.90
CA VAL A 47 -27.76 1.01 -10.17
C VAL A 47 -27.39 -0.41 -10.60
N GLU A 48 -28.36 -1.32 -10.73
CA GLU A 48 -28.16 -2.69 -11.22
C GLU A 48 -27.58 -2.69 -12.63
N ASP A 49 -28.15 -1.89 -13.54
CA ASP A 49 -27.67 -1.74 -14.92
C ASP A 49 -26.24 -1.21 -14.96
N GLU A 50 -25.91 -0.16 -14.19
CA GLU A 50 -24.55 0.40 -14.14
C GLU A 50 -23.56 -0.59 -13.52
N THR A 51 -23.93 -1.29 -12.44
CA THR A 51 -23.08 -2.31 -11.81
C THR A 51 -22.79 -3.46 -12.77
N ALA A 52 -23.82 -3.98 -13.46
CA ALA A 52 -23.64 -5.00 -14.49
C ALA A 52 -22.77 -4.49 -15.64
N ASN A 53 -22.97 -3.24 -16.06
CA ASN A 53 -22.19 -2.63 -17.12
C ASN A 53 -20.69 -2.52 -16.76
N ARG A 54 -20.39 -2.10 -15.53
CA ARG A 54 -19.01 -2.03 -15.02
C ARG A 54 -18.42 -3.41 -14.81
N PHE A 55 -19.20 -4.39 -14.39
CA PHE A 55 -18.76 -5.77 -14.25
C PHE A 55 -18.29 -6.33 -15.60
N VAL A 56 -19.10 -6.22 -16.66
CA VAL A 56 -18.74 -6.67 -18.01
C VAL A 56 -17.50 -5.93 -18.52
N ARG A 57 -17.49 -4.59 -18.42
CA ARG A 57 -16.34 -3.75 -18.80
C ARG A 57 -15.05 -4.20 -18.12
N ASN A 58 -15.10 -4.36 -16.80
CA ASN A 58 -13.91 -4.67 -15.99
C ASN A 58 -13.40 -6.09 -16.24
N ASN A 59 -14.25 -7.04 -16.65
CA ASN A 59 -13.83 -8.38 -17.06
C ASN A 59 -13.18 -8.39 -18.45
N ILE A 60 -13.77 -7.68 -19.42
CA ILE A 60 -13.21 -7.57 -20.78
C ILE A 60 -11.86 -6.85 -20.76
N LEU A 61 -11.82 -5.68 -20.11
CA LEU A 61 -10.63 -4.83 -19.98
C LEU A 61 -9.73 -5.21 -18.81
N ALA A 62 -9.96 -6.36 -18.16
CA ALA A 62 -9.26 -6.79 -16.94
C ALA A 62 -7.74 -6.58 -16.99
N PRO A 63 -7.01 -6.90 -18.10
CA PRO A 63 -5.57 -6.68 -18.17
C PRO A 63 -5.14 -5.24 -17.88
N ILE A 64 -5.91 -4.24 -18.33
CA ILE A 64 -5.54 -2.82 -18.22
C ILE A 64 -6.23 -2.09 -17.07
N VAL A 65 -7.18 -2.73 -16.36
CA VAL A 65 -7.91 -2.09 -15.25
C VAL A 65 -6.95 -1.49 -14.20
N PRO A 66 -5.93 -2.21 -13.71
CA PRO A 66 -5.03 -1.64 -12.69
C PRO A 66 -4.13 -0.51 -13.23
N LEU A 67 -3.95 -0.40 -14.54
CA LEU A 67 -3.24 0.72 -15.15
C LEU A 67 -4.03 2.03 -15.04
N CYS A 68 -5.34 1.96 -14.87
CA CYS A 68 -6.21 3.12 -14.70
C CYS A 68 -6.41 3.52 -13.21
N ALA A 69 -5.73 2.83 -12.29
CA ALA A 69 -5.69 3.15 -10.87
C ALA A 69 -4.48 4.04 -10.53
N ALA A 70 -4.46 4.62 -9.33
CA ALA A 70 -3.30 5.36 -8.85
C ALA A 70 -2.07 4.44 -8.74
N ARG A 71 -0.98 4.80 -9.40
CA ARG A 71 0.29 4.07 -9.39
C ARG A 71 1.46 5.00 -9.05
N GLY A 72 2.60 4.41 -8.70
CA GLY A 72 3.82 5.15 -8.43
C GLY A 72 4.33 5.93 -9.65
N GLU A 73 5.19 6.91 -9.41
CA GLU A 73 5.85 7.68 -10.47
C GLU A 73 6.61 6.75 -11.42
N ASN A 74 6.58 7.09 -12.71
CA ASN A 74 7.22 6.33 -13.80
C ASN A 74 6.63 4.93 -14.06
N CYS A 75 5.54 4.54 -13.40
CA CYS A 75 4.76 3.36 -13.79
C CYS A 75 3.84 3.68 -14.97
N VAL A 76 3.66 2.71 -15.87
CA VAL A 76 2.61 2.80 -16.90
C VAL A 76 1.26 2.98 -16.21
N SER A 77 0.61 4.09 -16.51
CA SER A 77 -0.69 4.46 -15.95
C SER A 77 -1.49 5.31 -16.94
N PHE A 78 -2.81 5.23 -16.81
CA PHE A 78 -3.77 5.99 -17.60
C PHE A 78 -4.76 6.72 -16.69
N PRO A 79 -5.34 7.85 -17.13
CA PRO A 79 -6.38 8.52 -16.38
C PRO A 79 -7.58 7.59 -16.13
N ALA A 80 -8.14 7.63 -14.91
CA ALA A 80 -9.28 6.80 -14.51
C ALA A 80 -10.48 6.80 -15.51
N PRO A 81 -10.82 7.93 -16.19
CA PRO A 81 -11.92 7.94 -17.16
C PRO A 81 -11.70 7.07 -18.40
N VAL A 82 -10.47 6.64 -18.71
CA VAL A 82 -10.14 5.87 -19.92
C VAL A 82 -11.00 4.62 -20.06
N LEU A 83 -11.16 3.82 -19.00
CA LEU A 83 -11.98 2.59 -19.06
C LEU A 83 -13.42 2.88 -19.48
N SER A 84 -14.03 3.91 -18.88
CA SER A 84 -15.42 4.28 -19.16
C SER A 84 -15.61 4.78 -20.59
N ARG A 85 -14.67 5.59 -21.10
CA ARG A 85 -14.73 6.16 -22.45
C ARG A 85 -14.44 5.11 -23.51
N LEU A 86 -13.46 4.24 -23.27
CA LEU A 86 -13.16 3.10 -24.14
C LEU A 86 -14.36 2.16 -24.27
N TRP A 87 -15.03 1.88 -23.15
CA TRP A 87 -16.23 1.05 -23.15
C TRP A 87 -17.41 1.69 -23.88
N LYS A 88 -17.61 3.01 -23.72
CA LYS A 88 -18.61 3.77 -24.49
C LYS A 88 -18.30 3.70 -26.00
N ALA A 89 -17.04 3.85 -26.41
CA ALA A 89 -16.64 3.73 -27.81
C ALA A 89 -16.91 2.33 -28.37
N LEU A 90 -16.56 1.27 -27.63
CA LEU A 90 -16.81 -0.13 -28.04
C LEU A 90 -18.30 -0.44 -28.27
N LYS A 91 -19.19 0.08 -27.42
CA LYS A 91 -20.64 -0.06 -27.61
C LYS A 91 -21.14 0.58 -28.92
N VAL A 92 -20.48 1.64 -29.37
CA VAL A 92 -20.83 2.33 -30.63
C VAL A 92 -20.33 1.54 -31.84
N ILE A 93 -19.07 1.09 -31.80
CA ILE A 93 -18.43 0.49 -32.98
C ILE A 93 -18.67 -1.02 -33.12
N ALA A 94 -18.99 -1.72 -32.04
CA ALA A 94 -19.17 -3.16 -32.02
C ALA A 94 -20.32 -3.60 -31.07
N PRO A 95 -21.55 -3.07 -31.23
CA PRO A 95 -22.66 -3.33 -30.31
C PRO A 95 -22.99 -4.82 -30.16
N SER A 96 -23.06 -5.56 -31.27
CA SER A 96 -23.36 -7.00 -31.25
C SER A 96 -22.31 -7.82 -30.51
N ARG A 97 -21.02 -7.46 -30.63
CA ARG A 97 -19.93 -8.11 -29.91
C ARG A 97 -19.94 -7.77 -28.43
N VAL A 98 -20.33 -6.55 -28.07
CA VAL A 98 -20.52 -6.17 -26.66
C VAL A 98 -21.68 -6.94 -26.03
N GLU A 99 -22.80 -7.12 -26.75
CA GLU A 99 -23.92 -7.95 -26.29
C GLU A 99 -23.51 -9.41 -26.11
N GLU A 100 -22.79 -9.98 -27.08
CA GLU A 100 -22.22 -11.33 -26.99
C GLU A 100 -21.30 -11.48 -25.76
N ALA A 101 -20.39 -10.53 -25.56
CA ALA A 101 -19.48 -10.53 -24.43
C ALA A 101 -20.23 -10.40 -23.10
N ALA A 102 -21.27 -9.58 -23.02
CA ALA A 102 -22.10 -9.46 -21.82
C ALA A 102 -22.81 -10.78 -21.49
N ALA A 103 -23.36 -11.48 -22.48
CA ALA A 103 -24.03 -12.77 -22.29
C ALA A 103 -23.05 -13.85 -21.76
N LYS A 104 -21.82 -13.86 -22.27
CA LYS A 104 -20.75 -14.79 -21.86
C LYS A 104 -19.97 -14.34 -20.61
N CYS A 105 -20.27 -13.15 -20.07
CA CYS A 105 -19.63 -12.61 -18.87
C CYS A 105 -20.42 -13.02 -17.62
N ASN A 106 -20.66 -14.32 -17.45
CA ASN A 106 -21.23 -14.89 -16.23
C ASN A 106 -20.16 -15.73 -15.49
N PRO A 107 -20.22 -15.84 -14.15
CA PRO A 107 -19.17 -16.51 -13.38
C PRO A 107 -18.92 -17.96 -13.79
N TRP A 108 -19.98 -18.71 -14.16
CA TRP A 108 -19.89 -20.11 -14.57
C TRP A 108 -19.13 -20.29 -15.89
N ASP A 109 -19.37 -19.42 -16.87
CA ASP A 109 -18.65 -19.46 -18.15
C ASP A 109 -17.17 -19.07 -17.97
N LEU A 110 -16.87 -18.11 -17.09
CA LEU A 110 -15.51 -17.67 -16.81
C LEU A 110 -14.64 -18.76 -16.14
N GLU A 111 -15.25 -19.71 -15.43
CA GLU A 111 -14.54 -20.88 -14.88
C GLU A 111 -14.02 -21.82 -15.98
N ASN A 112 -14.72 -21.88 -17.12
CA ASN A 112 -14.34 -22.73 -18.26
C ASN A 112 -13.28 -22.09 -19.17
N GLY A 113 -12.88 -20.85 -18.87
CA GLY A 113 -11.92 -20.08 -19.64
C GLY A 113 -12.51 -18.75 -20.11
N VAL A 114 -11.63 -17.84 -20.53
CA VAL A 114 -12.08 -16.51 -20.94
C VAL A 114 -12.62 -16.56 -22.38
N PRO A 115 -13.81 -16.01 -22.64
CA PRO A 115 -14.36 -15.95 -23.99
C PRO A 115 -13.46 -15.19 -24.98
N GLU A 116 -13.28 -15.73 -26.18
CA GLU A 116 -12.48 -15.12 -27.26
C GLU A 116 -12.96 -13.69 -27.61
N VAL A 117 -14.28 -13.45 -27.53
CA VAL A 117 -14.88 -12.13 -27.81
C VAL A 117 -14.31 -11.02 -26.92
N PHE A 118 -13.75 -11.32 -25.74
CA PHE A 118 -13.09 -10.32 -24.90
C PHE A 118 -11.80 -9.81 -25.56
N ASP A 119 -11.04 -10.70 -26.19
CA ASP A 119 -9.83 -10.33 -26.93
C ASP A 119 -10.13 -9.67 -28.26
N GLU A 120 -11.19 -10.11 -28.95
CA GLU A 120 -11.66 -9.44 -30.16
C GLU A 120 -12.08 -7.99 -29.90
N LEU A 121 -12.76 -7.73 -28.77
CA LEU A 121 -13.11 -6.37 -28.35
C LEU A 121 -11.87 -5.54 -28.00
N CYS A 122 -10.88 -6.10 -27.31
CA CYS A 122 -9.61 -5.40 -27.04
C CYS A 122 -8.86 -5.07 -28.35
N LYS A 123 -8.82 -5.99 -29.31
CA LYS A 123 -8.23 -5.74 -30.65
C LYS A 123 -8.99 -4.66 -31.41
N SER A 124 -10.33 -4.69 -31.35
CA SER A 124 -11.19 -3.67 -31.98
C SER A 124 -10.98 -2.29 -31.37
N ALA A 125 -10.83 -2.21 -30.04
CA ALA A 125 -10.48 -0.98 -29.35
C ALA A 125 -9.10 -0.45 -29.75
N ALA A 126 -8.09 -1.32 -29.86
CA ALA A 126 -6.77 -0.93 -30.31
C ALA A 126 -6.78 -0.38 -31.74
N ALA A 127 -7.53 -1.02 -32.66
CA ALA A 127 -7.69 -0.54 -34.03
C ALA A 127 -8.43 0.81 -34.07
N GLY A 128 -9.53 0.95 -33.32
CA GLY A 128 -10.30 2.20 -33.26
C GLY A 128 -9.53 3.38 -32.66
N LEU A 129 -8.63 3.13 -31.70
CA LEU A 129 -7.74 4.16 -31.16
C LEU A 129 -6.75 4.68 -32.19
N ARG A 130 -6.21 3.78 -33.03
CA ARG A 130 -5.24 4.11 -34.09
C ARG A 130 -5.86 4.74 -35.32
N ASP A 131 -7.15 4.52 -35.55
CA ASP A 131 -7.88 5.14 -36.64
C ASP A 131 -8.30 6.58 -36.26
N PRO A 132 -7.65 7.62 -36.82
CA PRO A 132 -7.98 9.00 -36.49
C PRO A 132 -9.37 9.41 -36.97
N GLU A 133 -9.95 8.73 -37.96
CA GLU A 133 -11.28 9.04 -38.49
C GLU A 133 -12.41 8.46 -37.63
N ASN A 134 -12.07 7.55 -36.70
CA ASN A 134 -13.06 6.91 -35.84
C ASN A 134 -13.45 7.81 -34.66
N ALA A 135 -14.41 8.71 -34.87
CA ALA A 135 -14.84 9.71 -33.89
C ALA A 135 -15.30 9.12 -32.52
N ALA A 136 -15.68 7.84 -32.47
CA ALA A 136 -16.07 7.19 -31.20
C ALA A 136 -14.93 7.18 -30.16
N PHE A 137 -13.67 7.17 -30.61
CA PHE A 137 -12.48 7.11 -29.74
C PHE A 137 -11.84 8.47 -29.47
N ASP A 138 -12.33 9.59 -30.02
CA ASP A 138 -11.77 10.93 -29.81
C ASP A 138 -11.68 11.30 -28.33
N SER A 139 -12.72 10.94 -27.58
CA SER A 139 -12.76 11.19 -26.14
C SER A 139 -11.69 10.40 -25.37
N VAL A 140 -11.19 9.28 -25.89
CA VAL A 140 -10.08 8.52 -25.30
C VAL A 140 -8.74 9.10 -25.75
N ARG A 141 -8.58 9.39 -27.05
CA ARG A 141 -7.37 10.02 -27.62
C ARG A 141 -7.02 11.34 -26.95
N SER A 142 -8.01 12.11 -26.51
CA SER A 142 -7.81 13.37 -25.77
C SER A 142 -7.24 13.20 -24.34
N LEU A 143 -7.25 11.98 -23.77
CA LEU A 143 -6.84 11.73 -22.38
C LEU A 143 -5.43 11.19 -22.23
N CYS A 144 -4.94 10.43 -23.21
CA CYS A 144 -3.65 9.75 -23.11
C CYS A 144 -3.08 9.47 -24.50
N ASP A 145 -1.84 9.01 -24.55
CA ASP A 145 -1.24 8.52 -25.79
C ASP A 145 -2.03 7.30 -26.32
N PRO A 146 -2.69 7.43 -27.48
CA PRO A 146 -3.52 6.36 -28.00
C PRO A 146 -2.72 5.17 -28.53
N GLU A 147 -1.47 5.37 -28.98
CA GLU A 147 -0.64 4.25 -29.44
C GLU A 147 -0.22 3.40 -28.25
N HIS A 148 0.19 4.04 -27.16
CA HIS A 148 0.57 3.34 -25.93
C HIS A 148 -0.60 2.54 -25.31
N LEU A 149 -1.82 3.12 -25.31
CA LEU A 149 -3.02 2.40 -24.88
C LEU A 149 -3.39 1.27 -25.85
N ALA A 150 -3.26 1.48 -27.16
CA ALA A 150 -3.54 0.45 -28.16
C ALA A 150 -2.59 -0.75 -28.03
N LEU A 151 -1.31 -0.53 -27.75
CA LEU A 151 -0.34 -1.60 -27.46
C LEU A 151 -0.74 -2.39 -26.20
N CYS A 152 -1.14 -1.71 -25.11
CA CYS A 152 -1.66 -2.38 -23.91
C CYS A 152 -2.87 -3.26 -24.24
N LEU A 153 -3.77 -2.78 -25.09
CA LEU A 153 -4.97 -3.52 -25.50
C LEU A 153 -4.63 -4.72 -26.38
N GLN A 154 -3.66 -4.61 -27.28
CA GLN A 154 -3.18 -5.74 -28.08
C GLN A 154 -2.53 -6.84 -27.23
N LEU A 155 -1.85 -6.46 -26.14
CA LEU A 155 -1.26 -7.38 -25.18
C LEU A 155 -2.29 -8.09 -24.29
N SER A 156 -3.57 -7.69 -24.32
CA SER A 156 -4.62 -8.22 -23.43
C SER A 156 -4.73 -9.74 -23.47
N ALA A 157 -4.65 -10.37 -24.64
CA ALA A 157 -4.76 -11.82 -24.78
C ALA A 157 -3.62 -12.54 -24.05
N ILE A 158 -2.38 -12.07 -24.28
CA ILE A 158 -1.18 -12.62 -23.65
C ILE A 158 -1.25 -12.39 -22.14
N ALA A 159 -1.51 -11.16 -21.71
CA ALA A 159 -1.64 -10.81 -20.30
C ALA A 159 -2.69 -11.69 -19.60
N ARG A 160 -3.88 -11.84 -20.20
CA ARG A 160 -4.97 -12.63 -19.61
C ARG A 160 -4.61 -14.11 -19.45
N SER A 161 -3.83 -14.68 -20.37
CA SER A 161 -3.31 -16.05 -20.23
C SER A 161 -2.26 -16.20 -19.12
N CYS A 162 -1.60 -15.11 -18.73
CA CYS A 162 -0.59 -15.07 -17.67
C CYS A 162 -1.20 -14.81 -16.28
N LEU A 163 -2.24 -13.99 -16.18
CA LEU A 163 -2.81 -13.55 -14.90
C LEU A 163 -3.15 -14.69 -13.93
N PRO A 164 -3.80 -15.80 -14.35
CA PRO A 164 -4.09 -16.92 -13.44
C PRO A 164 -2.83 -17.59 -12.85
N LYS A 165 -1.69 -17.47 -13.54
CA LYS A 165 -0.41 -18.10 -13.18
C LYS A 165 0.51 -17.15 -12.40
N LEU A 166 0.21 -15.86 -12.40
CA LEU A 166 1.10 -14.80 -11.92
C LEU A 166 1.45 -14.96 -10.44
N SER A 167 0.49 -15.34 -9.60
CA SER A 167 0.71 -15.57 -8.17
C SER A 167 1.72 -16.70 -7.92
N GLU A 168 1.68 -17.77 -8.72
CA GLU A 168 2.64 -18.86 -8.65
C GLU A 168 4.00 -18.47 -9.19
N TRP A 169 4.03 -17.72 -10.30
CA TRP A 169 5.26 -17.20 -10.90
C TRP A 169 6.08 -16.40 -9.90
N VAL A 170 5.43 -15.52 -9.12
CA VAL A 170 6.14 -14.69 -8.13
C VAL A 170 6.37 -15.41 -6.79
N SER A 171 5.70 -16.52 -6.48
CA SER A 171 5.87 -17.19 -5.17
C SER A 171 6.75 -18.44 -5.23
N ARG A 172 6.66 -19.24 -6.30
CA ARG A 172 7.34 -20.52 -6.47
C ARG A 172 7.76 -20.72 -7.93
N MET A 173 8.75 -19.97 -8.40
CA MET A 173 9.22 -20.12 -9.78
C MET A 173 9.86 -21.50 -10.01
N SER A 174 9.36 -22.26 -10.98
CA SER A 174 9.91 -23.53 -11.47
C SER A 174 10.38 -23.38 -12.93
N GLU A 175 11.10 -24.37 -13.47
CA GLU A 175 11.56 -24.37 -14.86
C GLU A 175 10.40 -24.31 -15.87
N ASP A 176 9.33 -25.08 -15.64
CA ASP A 176 8.13 -25.05 -16.49
C ASP A 176 7.45 -23.66 -16.46
N ARG A 177 7.35 -23.05 -15.27
CA ARG A 177 6.78 -21.71 -15.09
C ARG A 177 7.65 -20.65 -15.76
N ALA A 178 8.98 -20.76 -15.64
CA ALA A 178 9.92 -19.88 -16.32
C ALA A 178 9.80 -20.00 -17.84
N THR A 179 9.65 -21.22 -18.36
CA THR A 179 9.43 -21.48 -19.80
C THR A 179 8.13 -20.83 -20.29
N ALA A 180 7.04 -20.94 -19.51
CA ALA A 180 5.79 -20.27 -19.84
C ALA A 180 5.92 -18.73 -19.84
N ALA A 181 6.63 -18.16 -18.87
CA ALA A 181 6.87 -16.72 -18.81
C ALA A 181 7.74 -16.22 -19.98
N LYS A 182 8.80 -16.96 -20.34
CA LYS A 182 9.64 -16.69 -21.52
C LYS A 182 8.85 -16.72 -22.81
N LEU A 183 7.98 -17.72 -22.97
CA LEU A 183 7.12 -17.83 -24.14
C LEU A 183 6.20 -16.61 -24.26
N ALA A 184 5.53 -16.23 -23.17
CA ALA A 184 4.66 -15.05 -23.14
C ALA A 184 5.43 -13.75 -23.46
N TYR A 185 6.62 -13.56 -22.88
CA TYR A 185 7.48 -12.42 -23.18
C TYR A 185 7.87 -12.36 -24.66
N ARG A 186 8.33 -13.50 -25.21
CA ARG A 186 8.69 -13.61 -26.62
C ARG A 186 7.51 -13.35 -27.55
N ASP A 187 6.32 -13.84 -27.20
CA ASP A 187 5.11 -13.59 -27.98
C ASP A 187 4.68 -12.12 -27.93
N ALA A 188 4.91 -11.43 -26.80
CA ALA A 188 4.74 -9.99 -26.72
C ALA A 188 5.74 -9.25 -27.61
N SER A 189 7.04 -9.57 -27.53
CA SER A 189 8.08 -8.96 -28.37
C SER A 189 7.89 -9.16 -29.88
N ARG A 190 7.09 -10.16 -30.30
CA ARG A 190 6.70 -10.32 -31.72
C ARG A 190 5.69 -9.27 -32.20
N ILE A 191 4.99 -8.59 -31.29
CA ILE A 191 4.03 -7.53 -31.62
C ILE A 191 4.78 -6.22 -31.89
N SER A 192 5.75 -5.89 -31.04
CA SER A 192 6.62 -4.71 -31.15
C SER A 192 7.81 -4.89 -30.20
N ASP A 193 8.93 -4.22 -30.48
CA ASP A 193 10.14 -4.26 -29.64
C ASP A 193 9.83 -3.86 -28.19
N ASP A 194 8.99 -2.83 -27.98
CA ASP A 194 8.63 -2.31 -26.65
C ASP A 194 7.54 -3.14 -25.94
N ALA A 195 6.92 -4.11 -26.62
CA ALA A 195 5.76 -4.83 -26.10
C ALA A 195 6.12 -5.84 -25.00
N GLY A 196 7.34 -6.38 -25.00
CA GLY A 196 7.84 -7.25 -23.92
C GLY A 196 7.88 -6.55 -22.56
N PRO A 197 8.60 -5.43 -22.43
CA PRO A 197 8.57 -4.59 -21.23
C PRO A 197 7.17 -4.13 -20.84
N LEU A 198 6.34 -3.73 -21.82
CA LEU A 198 4.96 -3.30 -21.56
C LEU A 198 4.09 -4.42 -20.98
N LEU A 199 4.26 -5.66 -21.43
CA LEU A 199 3.60 -6.83 -20.82
C LEU A 199 3.97 -6.97 -19.35
N LEU A 200 5.26 -6.81 -19.01
CA LEU A 200 5.70 -6.87 -17.61
C LEU A 200 5.10 -5.74 -16.77
N ASP A 201 4.93 -4.54 -17.35
CA ASP A 201 4.27 -3.42 -16.70
C ASP A 201 2.79 -3.69 -16.43
N ILE A 202 2.08 -4.30 -17.40
CA ILE A 202 0.72 -4.81 -17.21
C ILE A 202 0.68 -5.80 -16.06
N LEU A 203 1.51 -6.85 -16.08
CA LEU A 203 1.51 -7.89 -15.05
C LEU A 203 1.87 -7.34 -13.66
N SER A 204 2.84 -6.42 -13.58
CA SER A 204 3.23 -5.78 -12.32
C SER A 204 2.08 -5.03 -11.66
N ALA A 205 1.14 -4.49 -12.46
CA ALA A 205 -0.02 -3.75 -11.98
C ALA A 205 -1.02 -4.63 -11.23
N HIS A 206 -0.99 -5.94 -11.47
CA HIS A 206 -1.85 -6.93 -10.81
C HIS A 206 -1.23 -7.53 -9.55
N LEU A 207 0.02 -7.16 -9.22
CA LEU A 207 0.69 -7.64 -8.03
C LEU A 207 0.37 -6.73 -6.83
N PRO A 208 0.16 -7.29 -5.61
CA PRO A 208 0.08 -6.49 -4.39
C PRO A 208 1.34 -5.65 -4.14
N ASP A 209 2.48 -6.24 -4.48
CA ASP A 209 3.81 -5.63 -4.44
C ASP A 209 4.39 -5.67 -5.86
N ASP A 210 4.34 -4.56 -6.58
CA ASP A 210 4.75 -4.47 -7.99
C ASP A 210 6.21 -4.89 -8.22
N TRP A 211 7.11 -4.60 -7.28
CA TRP A 211 8.53 -4.99 -7.35
C TRP A 211 8.78 -6.50 -7.38
N ARG A 212 7.80 -7.35 -7.02
CA ARG A 212 7.91 -8.81 -7.16
C ARG A 212 7.96 -9.26 -8.61
N ILE A 213 7.61 -8.39 -9.57
CA ILE A 213 7.78 -8.66 -11.01
C ILE A 213 9.24 -8.97 -11.37
N MET A 214 10.21 -8.53 -10.56
CA MET A 214 11.63 -8.85 -10.74
C MET A 214 11.90 -10.35 -10.82
N ARG A 215 11.10 -11.21 -10.18
CA ARG A 215 11.22 -12.67 -10.29
C ARG A 215 10.88 -13.17 -11.68
N VAL A 216 9.85 -12.59 -12.30
CA VAL A 216 9.44 -12.92 -13.67
C VAL A 216 10.50 -12.42 -14.65
N ILE A 217 11.00 -11.20 -14.45
CA ILE A 217 12.11 -10.65 -15.24
C ILE A 217 13.34 -11.55 -15.14
N SER A 218 13.71 -11.97 -13.93
CA SER A 218 14.82 -12.89 -13.70
C SER A 218 14.63 -14.20 -14.44
N ALA A 219 13.42 -14.77 -14.44
CA ALA A 219 13.15 -16.03 -15.10
C ALA A 219 13.19 -15.88 -16.64
N VAL A 220 12.64 -14.79 -17.17
CA VAL A 220 12.64 -14.51 -18.61
C VAL A 220 14.06 -14.29 -19.14
N MET A 221 14.89 -13.61 -18.36
CA MET A 221 16.25 -13.19 -18.74
C MET A 221 17.35 -14.12 -18.21
N ASP A 222 17.01 -15.32 -17.73
CA ASP A 222 17.95 -16.33 -17.23
C ASP A 222 18.93 -15.82 -16.15
N ARG A 223 18.35 -15.23 -15.10
CA ARG A 223 19.07 -14.68 -13.93
C ARG A 223 20.16 -13.68 -14.37
N PRO A 224 19.75 -12.54 -14.93
CA PRO A 224 20.67 -11.60 -15.54
C PRO A 224 21.54 -10.89 -14.49
N SER A 225 22.70 -10.41 -14.93
CA SER A 225 23.55 -9.52 -14.13
C SER A 225 22.98 -8.11 -14.04
N ASP A 226 23.33 -7.39 -12.97
CA ASP A 226 22.89 -6.01 -12.77
C ASP A 226 23.39 -5.06 -13.88
N ARG A 227 24.59 -5.29 -14.41
CA ARG A 227 25.14 -4.54 -15.55
C ARG A 227 24.31 -4.75 -16.81
N TYR A 228 23.89 -5.98 -17.10
CA TYR A 228 23.06 -6.27 -18.27
C TYR A 228 21.69 -5.57 -18.14
N LEU A 229 20.99 -5.77 -17.01
CA LEU A 229 19.69 -5.16 -16.78
C LEU A 229 19.72 -3.63 -16.78
N ALA A 230 20.79 -3.02 -16.27
CA ALA A 230 20.94 -1.56 -16.28
C ALA A 230 21.12 -0.97 -17.69
N SER A 231 21.36 -1.81 -18.70
CA SER A 231 21.50 -1.42 -20.11
C SER A 231 20.37 -1.94 -21.01
N SER A 232 19.40 -2.68 -20.47
CA SER A 232 18.30 -3.24 -21.23
C SER A 232 17.02 -2.40 -21.13
N GLU A 233 16.05 -2.74 -21.97
CA GLU A 233 14.70 -2.21 -21.99
C GLU A 233 13.94 -2.34 -20.65
N VAL A 234 14.27 -3.35 -19.83
CA VAL A 234 13.67 -3.55 -18.50
C VAL A 234 14.37 -2.77 -17.37
N LYS A 235 15.36 -1.92 -17.69
CA LYS A 235 16.04 -1.05 -16.71
C LYS A 235 15.06 -0.26 -15.84
N ALA A 236 13.97 0.23 -16.45
CA ALA A 236 12.98 1.05 -15.78
C ALA A 236 12.35 0.37 -14.54
N PHE A 237 12.23 -0.95 -14.52
CA PHE A 237 11.73 -1.70 -13.35
C PHE A 237 12.70 -1.60 -12.18
N GLY A 238 14.00 -1.83 -12.43
CA GLY A 238 15.03 -1.72 -11.41
C GLY A 238 15.15 -0.29 -10.87
N GLU A 239 15.15 0.70 -11.75
CA GLU A 239 15.24 2.12 -11.36
C GLU A 239 14.04 2.59 -10.53
N ARG A 240 12.81 2.13 -10.84
CA ARG A 240 11.62 2.43 -10.02
C ARG A 240 11.76 1.91 -8.60
N ILE A 241 12.23 0.67 -8.43
CA ILE A 241 12.43 0.08 -7.10
C ILE A 241 13.48 0.86 -6.32
N LEU A 242 14.60 1.19 -6.96
CA LEU A 242 15.69 1.96 -6.33
C LEU A 242 15.22 3.38 -5.93
N ALA A 243 14.40 4.02 -6.75
CA ALA A 243 13.80 5.32 -6.44
C ALA A 243 12.82 5.26 -5.25
N ASP A 244 11.97 4.22 -5.19
CA ASP A 244 11.06 4.03 -4.06
C ASP A 244 11.80 3.69 -2.75
N ILE A 245 12.91 2.94 -2.84
CA ILE A 245 13.81 2.73 -1.70
C ILE A 245 14.35 4.08 -1.21
N GLU A 246 14.88 4.90 -2.11
CA GLU A 246 15.43 6.22 -1.77
C GLU A 246 14.39 7.15 -1.15
N ALA A 247 13.16 7.18 -1.70
CA ALA A 247 12.05 7.94 -1.13
C ALA A 247 11.66 7.42 0.25
N SER A 248 11.67 6.11 0.46
CA SER A 248 11.34 5.50 1.75
C SER A 248 12.43 5.74 2.81
N VAL A 249 13.71 5.74 2.43
CA VAL A 249 14.82 6.17 3.30
C VAL A 249 14.59 7.60 3.76
N ARG A 250 14.34 8.54 2.85
CA ARG A 250 14.05 9.94 3.19
C ARG A 250 12.86 10.09 4.13
N ARG A 251 11.77 9.35 3.89
CA ARG A 251 10.60 9.34 4.79
C ARG A 251 10.98 8.93 6.22
N VAL A 252 11.84 7.92 6.41
CA VAL A 252 12.32 7.52 7.74
C VAL A 252 13.27 8.56 8.35
N GLU A 253 14.11 9.19 7.54
CA GLU A 253 15.02 10.25 7.97
C GLU A 253 14.26 11.51 8.41
N GLU A 254 13.09 11.80 7.85
CA GLU A 254 12.43 13.11 7.96
C GLU A 254 11.07 13.12 8.69
N PHE A 255 10.41 11.97 8.91
CA PHE A 255 9.10 11.96 9.57
C PHE A 255 9.09 12.64 10.95
N ASP A 256 7.99 13.32 11.26
CA ASP A 256 7.83 13.99 12.56
C ASP A 256 7.06 13.09 13.54
N PHE A 257 7.67 12.84 14.69
CA PHE A 257 7.04 12.16 15.81
C PHE A 257 5.75 12.86 16.28
N ALA A 258 5.63 14.19 16.13
CA ALA A 258 4.40 14.91 16.48
C ALA A 258 3.18 14.47 15.64
N GLY A 259 3.39 13.79 14.50
CA GLY A 259 2.33 13.14 13.74
C GLY A 259 1.57 12.06 14.52
N GLY A 260 2.16 11.54 15.60
CA GLY A 260 1.59 10.52 16.47
C GLY A 260 1.84 9.09 15.97
N GLU A 261 1.18 8.13 16.62
CA GLU A 261 1.36 6.69 16.39
C GLU A 261 1.28 6.29 14.91
N LYS A 262 0.26 6.80 14.18
CA LYS A 262 0.05 6.46 12.77
C LYS A 262 1.28 6.76 11.91
N VAL A 263 1.89 7.93 12.10
CA VAL A 263 3.07 8.35 11.33
C VAL A 263 4.29 7.49 11.70
N GLY A 264 4.47 7.19 12.99
CA GLY A 264 5.51 6.28 13.46
C GLY A 264 5.43 4.88 12.85
N ARG A 265 4.23 4.29 12.83
CA ARG A 265 4.00 2.98 12.20
C ARG A 265 4.24 3.02 10.69
N GLN A 266 3.75 4.05 10.00
CA GLN A 266 3.96 4.21 8.56
C GLN A 266 5.45 4.30 8.19
N ALA A 267 6.25 5.03 8.98
CA ALA A 267 7.69 5.11 8.77
C ALA A 267 8.37 3.74 8.96
N ALA A 268 8.02 3.00 10.01
CA ALA A 268 8.56 1.65 10.25
C ALA A 268 8.14 0.64 9.17
N GLN A 269 6.90 0.71 8.68
CA GLN A 269 6.43 -0.07 7.53
C GLN A 269 7.21 0.28 6.26
N GLY A 270 7.58 1.55 6.07
CA GLY A 270 8.50 1.98 5.02
C GLY A 270 9.88 1.32 5.13
N ALA A 271 10.45 1.24 6.34
CA ALA A 271 11.70 0.52 6.58
C ALA A 271 11.59 -0.99 6.29
N HIS A 272 10.46 -1.61 6.68
CA HIS A 272 10.17 -3.01 6.36
C HIS A 272 10.06 -3.24 4.84
N LYS A 273 9.34 -2.36 4.13
CA LYS A 273 9.22 -2.39 2.67
C LYS A 273 10.58 -2.35 1.98
N VAL A 274 11.46 -1.43 2.40
CA VAL A 274 12.83 -1.32 1.86
C VAL A 274 13.61 -2.61 2.06
N HIS A 275 13.50 -3.23 3.24
CA HIS A 275 14.14 -4.53 3.47
C HIS A 275 13.65 -5.60 2.48
N LEU A 276 12.33 -5.71 2.28
CA LEU A 276 11.75 -6.67 1.34
C LEU A 276 12.19 -6.40 -0.10
N GLN A 277 12.21 -5.13 -0.53
CA GLN A 277 12.65 -4.74 -1.87
C GLN A 277 14.13 -5.07 -2.11
N ILE A 278 15.01 -4.79 -1.14
CA ILE A 278 16.44 -5.14 -1.25
C ILE A 278 16.63 -6.65 -1.37
N VAL A 279 15.93 -7.44 -0.54
CA VAL A 279 16.00 -8.92 -0.60
C VAL A 279 15.51 -9.42 -1.96
N GLU A 280 14.39 -8.89 -2.45
CA GLU A 280 13.84 -9.25 -3.75
C GLU A 280 14.83 -8.98 -4.88
N PHE A 281 15.45 -7.81 -4.86
CA PHE A 281 16.42 -7.39 -5.85
C PHE A 281 17.66 -8.30 -5.86
N GLN A 282 18.16 -8.67 -4.67
CA GLN A 282 19.31 -9.57 -4.50
C GLN A 282 19.02 -11.02 -4.89
N GLN A 283 17.77 -11.46 -4.79
CA GLN A 283 17.36 -12.81 -5.18
C GLN A 283 17.11 -12.93 -6.69
N SER A 284 16.61 -11.87 -7.31
CA SER A 284 16.20 -11.83 -8.71
C SER A 284 17.30 -11.39 -9.69
N VAL A 285 18.38 -10.79 -9.20
CA VAL A 285 19.45 -10.27 -10.07
C VAL A 285 20.80 -10.73 -9.55
N ASP A 286 21.71 -11.10 -10.45
CA ASP A 286 23.11 -11.32 -10.07
C ASP A 286 23.80 -9.97 -9.82
N ILE A 287 23.81 -9.55 -8.56
CA ILE A 287 24.29 -8.23 -8.12
C ILE A 287 25.81 -8.26 -7.94
N ASN A 288 26.51 -7.49 -8.76
CA ASN A 288 27.90 -7.16 -8.52
C ASN A 288 28.01 -5.99 -7.54
N LYS A 289 28.83 -6.13 -6.50
CA LYS A 289 29.10 -5.06 -5.50
C LYS A 289 29.54 -3.73 -6.13
N ASP A 290 30.27 -3.80 -7.24
CA ASP A 290 30.79 -2.63 -7.96
C ASP A 290 29.95 -2.24 -9.17
N GLY A 291 28.85 -2.96 -9.39
CA GLY A 291 27.90 -2.72 -10.47
C GLY A 291 27.01 -1.49 -10.25
N PRO A 292 26.25 -1.09 -11.29
CA PRO A 292 25.42 0.12 -11.28
C PRO A 292 24.37 0.11 -10.17
N TRP A 293 23.86 -1.06 -9.80
CA TRP A 293 22.82 -1.20 -8.76
C TRP A 293 23.39 -1.71 -7.44
N GLY A 294 24.42 -2.56 -7.46
CA GLY A 294 25.02 -3.10 -6.22
C GLY A 294 25.54 -2.02 -5.26
N LYS A 295 26.24 -1.00 -5.78
CA LYS A 295 26.71 0.13 -4.95
C LYS A 295 25.56 0.89 -4.30
N ARG A 296 24.46 1.10 -5.03
CA ARG A 296 23.27 1.81 -4.54
C ARG A 296 22.57 1.00 -3.45
N LEU A 297 22.35 -0.30 -3.68
CA LEU A 297 21.72 -1.20 -2.69
C LEU A 297 22.54 -1.26 -1.38
N ALA A 298 23.86 -1.37 -1.47
CA ALA A 298 24.73 -1.35 -0.30
C ALA A 298 24.61 -0.03 0.49
N ARG A 299 24.61 1.11 -0.22
CA ARG A 299 24.41 2.43 0.37
C ARG A 299 23.04 2.57 1.02
N PHE A 300 21.96 2.09 0.38
CA PHE A 300 20.62 2.14 0.93
C PHE A 300 20.49 1.31 2.20
N LYS A 301 21.06 0.10 2.24
CA LYS A 301 21.08 -0.73 3.44
C LYS A 301 21.76 -0.02 4.62
N GLN A 302 22.93 0.58 4.37
CA GLN A 302 23.66 1.34 5.40
C GLN A 302 22.89 2.59 5.85
N THR A 303 22.33 3.34 4.91
CA THR A 303 21.62 4.61 5.19
C THR A 303 20.33 4.35 5.96
N MET A 304 19.54 3.36 5.56
CA MET A 304 18.32 2.96 6.27
C MET A 304 18.63 2.48 7.69
N ALA A 305 19.65 1.64 7.87
CA ALA A 305 20.03 1.19 9.21
C ALA A 305 20.41 2.36 10.11
N LYS A 306 21.25 3.28 9.61
CA LYS A 306 21.64 4.50 10.33
C LYS A 306 20.43 5.41 10.64
N ALA A 307 19.52 5.58 9.69
CA ALA A 307 18.30 6.37 9.89
C ALA A 307 17.43 5.77 11.00
N CYS A 308 17.18 4.46 10.97
CA CYS A 308 16.47 3.75 12.03
C CYS A 308 17.15 3.92 13.38
N GLU A 309 18.48 3.75 13.47
CA GLU A 309 19.24 3.93 14.72
C GLU A 309 19.08 5.34 15.29
N ILE A 310 19.24 6.39 14.47
CA ILE A 310 19.07 7.78 14.91
C ILE A 310 17.64 8.01 15.43
N ARG A 311 16.63 7.49 14.73
CA ARG A 311 15.23 7.63 15.14
C ARG A 311 14.92 6.87 16.42
N MET A 312 15.46 5.67 16.58
CA MET A 312 15.36 4.90 17.82
C MET A 312 16.03 5.64 18.99
N ASP A 313 17.22 6.21 18.81
CA ASP A 313 17.90 7.00 19.85
C ASP A 313 17.11 8.25 20.26
N GLN A 314 16.42 8.89 19.30
CA GLN A 314 15.53 10.02 19.59
C GLN A 314 14.29 9.63 20.41
N SER A 315 13.88 8.36 20.39
CA SER A 315 12.70 7.88 21.14
C SER A 315 12.87 8.00 22.65
N ASP A 316 14.08 7.80 23.18
CA ASP A 316 14.37 7.97 24.61
C ASP A 316 14.19 9.43 25.06
N LYS A 317 14.60 10.40 24.21
CA LYS A 317 14.37 11.82 24.48
C LYS A 317 12.89 12.19 24.44
N ALA A 318 12.14 11.64 23.48
CA ALA A 318 10.70 11.88 23.40
C ALA A 318 9.98 11.31 24.63
N LEU A 319 10.37 10.12 25.08
CA LEU A 319 9.85 9.52 26.31
C LEU A 319 10.19 10.34 27.56
N GLU A 320 11.42 10.83 27.67
CA GLU A 320 11.86 11.69 28.78
C GLU A 320 11.07 13.01 28.87
N GLN A 321 10.74 13.60 27.72
CA GLN A 321 9.92 14.82 27.66
C GLN A 321 8.46 14.56 28.07
N ALA A 322 7.89 13.42 27.66
CA ALA A 322 6.52 13.05 28.00
C ALA A 322 6.36 12.61 29.47
N LEU A 323 7.43 12.07 30.09
CA LEU A 323 7.46 11.60 31.47
C LEU A 323 8.50 12.39 32.29
N PRO A 324 8.19 13.65 32.65
CA PRO A 324 9.15 14.56 33.26
C PRO A 324 9.55 14.10 34.67
N THR A 325 10.84 14.24 34.99
CA THR A 325 11.39 13.93 36.33
C THR A 325 11.98 15.17 36.99
N ARG A 326 12.06 15.15 38.32
CA ARG A 326 12.73 16.16 39.15
C ARG A 326 13.86 15.51 39.97
N PRO A 327 14.95 16.23 40.29
CA PRO A 327 16.02 15.68 41.11
C PRO A 327 15.52 15.40 42.54
N ILE A 328 16.00 14.29 43.13
CA ILE A 328 15.68 13.88 44.51
C ILE A 328 16.31 14.83 45.55
N SER A 329 17.47 15.41 45.22
CA SER A 329 18.17 16.39 46.06
C SER A 329 18.90 17.41 45.19
N MET A 330 19.01 18.65 45.67
CA MET A 330 19.77 19.71 44.98
C MET A 330 21.28 19.40 44.85
N MET A 331 21.80 18.49 45.68
CA MET A 331 23.20 18.01 45.60
C MET A 331 23.35 16.72 44.78
N ALA A 332 22.28 16.21 44.15
CA ALA A 332 22.36 15.01 43.36
C ALA A 332 23.29 15.21 42.14
N LYS A 333 24.20 14.26 41.88
CA LYS A 333 25.09 14.30 40.72
C LYS A 333 24.28 14.36 39.43
N LYS A 334 24.79 15.07 38.42
CA LYS A 334 24.20 15.13 37.07
C LYS A 334 24.03 13.69 36.54
N GLY A 335 22.78 13.27 36.30
CA GLY A 335 22.43 11.91 35.90
C GLY A 335 21.97 10.96 37.02
N ALA A 336 21.85 11.43 38.26
CA ALA A 336 21.19 10.68 39.32
C ALA A 336 19.70 10.45 38.99
N ARG A 337 19.15 9.31 39.42
CA ARG A 337 17.73 8.97 39.25
C ARG A 337 16.87 10.10 39.82
N GLY A 338 16.03 10.71 38.98
CA GLY A 338 14.98 11.63 39.41
C GLY A 338 13.72 10.88 39.81
N VAL A 339 12.81 11.58 40.50
CA VAL A 339 11.44 11.12 40.79
C VAL A 339 10.46 11.82 39.85
N ALA A 340 9.28 11.25 39.65
CA ALA A 340 8.25 11.83 38.80
C ALA A 340 7.93 13.30 39.17
N LYS A 341 7.84 14.17 38.16
CA LYS A 341 7.47 15.57 38.33
C LYS A 341 5.96 15.70 38.15
N LEU A 342 5.23 15.67 39.26
CA LEU A 342 3.76 15.68 39.30
C LEU A 342 3.23 17.04 39.74
N VAL A 343 3.52 18.08 38.96
CA VAL A 343 3.10 19.47 39.24
C VAL A 343 2.26 20.09 38.13
N ASP A 344 2.45 19.61 36.91
CA ASP A 344 1.73 20.06 35.71
C ASP A 344 0.92 18.88 35.18
N GLU A 345 -0.15 19.16 34.43
CA GLU A 345 -0.86 18.09 33.72
C GLU A 345 0.02 17.49 32.60
N PRO A 346 -0.20 16.20 32.24
CA PRO A 346 0.50 15.61 31.11
C PRO A 346 0.26 16.40 29.81
N ASP A 347 1.34 16.77 29.13
CA ASP A 347 1.26 17.51 27.87
C ASP A 347 0.91 16.57 26.72
N GLU A 348 -0.30 16.73 26.16
CA GLU A 348 -0.82 15.94 25.04
C GLU A 348 0.08 15.97 23.80
N ALA A 349 0.76 17.09 23.52
CA ALA A 349 1.67 17.18 22.38
C ALA A 349 2.93 16.33 22.60
N LEU A 350 3.46 16.32 23.83
CA LEU A 350 4.61 15.49 24.20
C LEU A 350 4.23 14.01 24.25
N ILE A 351 3.03 13.68 24.75
CA ILE A 351 2.48 12.32 24.73
C ILE A 351 2.39 11.81 23.31
N ARG A 352 1.74 12.57 22.42
CA ARG A 352 1.59 12.21 21.01
C ARG A 352 2.95 12.02 20.34
N ARG A 353 3.93 12.86 20.64
CA ARG A 353 5.30 12.73 20.15
C ARG A 353 5.94 11.42 20.62
N ALA A 354 5.84 11.09 21.90
CA ALA A 354 6.35 9.83 22.44
C ALA A 354 5.65 8.61 21.83
N GLN A 355 4.32 8.65 21.63
CA GLN A 355 3.57 7.58 20.94
C GLN A 355 4.09 7.35 19.52
N GLY A 356 4.31 8.43 18.75
CA GLY A 356 4.90 8.32 17.41
C GLY A 356 6.27 7.65 17.42
N ALA A 357 7.13 8.01 18.37
CA ALA A 357 8.47 7.43 18.49
C ALA A 357 8.45 5.96 18.96
N LEU A 358 7.64 5.63 19.95
CA LEU A 358 7.52 4.27 20.50
C LEU A 358 6.85 3.32 19.49
N ALA A 359 5.82 3.78 18.78
CA ALA A 359 5.17 3.00 17.72
C ALA A 359 6.15 2.65 16.60
N PHE A 360 7.04 3.58 16.22
CA PHE A 360 8.11 3.31 15.26
C PHE A 360 9.04 2.18 15.76
N VAL A 361 9.55 2.27 16.98
CA VAL A 361 10.43 1.24 17.58
C VAL A 361 9.75 -0.13 17.66
N ALA A 362 8.48 -0.15 18.06
CA ALA A 362 7.68 -1.37 18.20
C ALA A 362 7.53 -2.08 16.85
N GLU A 363 7.11 -1.34 15.82
CA GLU A 363 6.78 -1.85 14.49
C GLU A 363 8.02 -2.33 13.71
N LEU A 364 9.21 -1.78 14.00
CA LEU A 364 10.49 -2.25 13.43
C LEU A 364 10.81 -3.72 13.75
N ARG A 365 10.13 -4.35 14.72
CA ARG A 365 10.28 -5.79 15.04
C ARG A 365 10.20 -6.68 13.79
N SER A 366 9.38 -6.31 12.83
CA SER A 366 9.12 -7.07 11.59
C SER A 366 10.36 -7.24 10.69
N CYS A 367 11.37 -6.37 10.80
CA CYS A 367 12.54 -6.39 9.93
C CYS A 367 13.90 -6.22 10.63
N ALA A 368 13.94 -5.73 11.89
CA ALA A 368 15.19 -5.28 12.51
C ALA A 368 16.33 -6.30 12.50
N ASP A 369 16.05 -7.56 12.82
CA ASP A 369 17.08 -8.62 12.89
C ASP A 369 17.71 -8.89 11.52
N LYS A 370 16.90 -8.91 10.47
CA LYS A 370 17.36 -9.18 9.10
C LYS A 370 17.97 -7.96 8.42
N ALA A 371 17.54 -6.76 8.84
CA ALA A 371 17.97 -5.51 8.25
C ALA A 371 19.26 -4.93 8.87
N GLY A 372 19.76 -5.52 9.97
CA GLY A 372 21.07 -5.20 10.55
C GLY A 372 21.06 -4.18 11.69
N TYR A 373 19.89 -3.87 12.26
CA TYR A 373 19.73 -2.96 13.40
C TYR A 373 18.95 -3.58 14.57
N GLY A 374 18.82 -4.92 14.59
CA GLY A 374 18.16 -5.67 15.68
C GLY A 374 18.83 -5.46 17.04
N THR A 375 20.15 -5.49 17.10
CA THR A 375 20.91 -5.22 18.34
C THR A 375 20.65 -3.81 18.86
N SER A 376 20.67 -2.80 17.98
CA SER A 376 20.40 -1.40 18.33
C SER A 376 18.98 -1.23 18.86
N ARG A 377 17.99 -1.89 18.24
CA ARG A 377 16.60 -1.92 18.72
C ARG A 377 16.48 -2.53 20.11
N ASN A 378 17.13 -3.67 20.38
CA ASN A 378 17.08 -4.31 21.69
C ASN A 378 17.67 -3.42 22.80
N LYS A 379 18.82 -2.79 22.53
CA LYS A 379 19.44 -1.82 23.45
C LYS A 379 18.51 -0.65 23.76
N ILE A 380 17.81 -0.13 22.75
CA ILE A 380 16.86 0.96 22.97
C ILE A 380 15.65 0.51 23.78
N LEU A 381 15.12 -0.69 23.55
CA LEU A 381 14.02 -1.23 24.36
C LEU A 381 14.41 -1.43 25.82
N GLU A 382 15.63 -1.93 26.08
CA GLU A 382 16.18 -2.01 27.44
C GLU A 382 16.26 -0.63 28.10
N LYS A 383 16.74 0.38 27.36
CA LYS A 383 16.83 1.76 27.85
C LYS A 383 15.45 2.36 28.16
N LEU A 384 14.50 2.21 27.25
CA LEU A 384 13.13 2.70 27.41
C LEU A 384 12.43 2.03 28.61
N ASN A 385 12.55 0.71 28.74
CA ASN A 385 12.01 -0.04 29.88
C ASN A 385 12.69 0.34 31.20
N GLY A 386 14.02 0.54 31.18
CA GLY A 386 14.78 1.03 32.33
C GLY A 386 14.38 2.44 32.80
N ARG A 387 13.66 3.21 31.98
CA ARG A 387 13.05 4.50 32.35
C ARG A 387 11.59 4.34 32.78
N LEU A 388 10.81 3.54 32.06
CA LEU A 388 9.39 3.30 32.32
C LEU A 388 9.15 2.61 33.66
N ASP A 389 9.87 1.52 33.97
CA ASP A 389 9.61 0.76 35.20
C ASP A 389 9.84 1.62 36.45
N PRO A 390 10.98 2.32 36.61
CA PRO A 390 11.17 3.25 37.73
C PRO A 390 10.11 4.33 37.84
N TYR A 391 9.73 4.94 36.71
CA TYR A 391 8.76 6.03 36.69
C TYR A 391 7.37 5.55 37.12
N ILE A 392 6.95 4.37 36.65
CA ILE A 392 5.67 3.75 37.03
C ILE A 392 5.64 3.46 38.53
N GLU A 393 6.72 2.92 39.10
CA GLU A 393 6.78 2.66 40.54
C GLU A 393 6.72 3.96 41.36
N ASP A 394 7.43 5.02 40.93
CA ASP A 394 7.41 6.32 41.60
C ASP A 394 6.00 6.94 41.57
N VAL A 395 5.33 6.91 40.42
CA VAL A 395 3.96 7.44 40.26
C VAL A 395 2.93 6.60 41.02
N LEU A 396 3.06 5.27 41.03
CA LEU A 396 2.21 4.37 41.82
C LEU A 396 2.35 4.64 43.32
N HIS A 397 3.56 4.97 43.79
CA HIS A 397 3.79 5.33 45.18
C HIS A 397 3.03 6.60 45.54
N VAL A 398 3.19 7.67 44.76
CA VAL A 398 2.49 8.95 44.98
C VAL A 398 0.97 8.79 44.91
N ALA A 399 0.47 8.01 43.94
CA ALA A 399 -0.97 7.74 43.82
C ALA A 399 -1.55 7.10 45.09
N ARG A 400 -0.81 6.18 45.71
CA ARG A 400 -1.23 5.44 46.92
C ARG A 400 -1.08 6.23 48.22
N THR A 401 0.03 6.94 48.40
CA THR A 401 0.35 7.58 49.68
C THR A 401 0.03 9.07 49.72
N GLY A 402 -0.11 9.71 48.56
CA GLY A 402 -0.14 11.16 48.43
C GLY A 402 1.19 11.84 48.78
N GLU A 403 2.23 11.07 49.10
CA GLU A 403 3.54 11.61 49.46
C GLU A 403 4.37 11.86 48.20
N GLY A 404 4.86 13.10 48.04
CA GLY A 404 5.82 13.44 46.98
C GLY A 404 5.23 14.05 45.70
N GLY A 405 3.91 14.26 45.63
CA GLY A 405 3.22 14.97 44.54
C GLY A 405 1.69 14.93 44.64
N ASP A 406 0.99 15.45 43.64
CA ASP A 406 -0.48 15.39 43.54
C ASP A 406 -0.93 13.99 43.08
N SER A 407 -1.75 13.31 43.90
CA SER A 407 -2.27 11.97 43.60
C SER A 407 -3.17 11.95 42.35
N SER A 408 -3.93 13.02 42.09
CA SER A 408 -4.77 13.11 40.89
C SER A 408 -3.93 13.19 39.61
N LEU A 409 -2.83 13.95 39.64
CA LEU A 409 -1.86 13.99 38.54
C LEU A 409 -1.11 12.68 38.41
N ALA A 410 -0.80 12.01 39.52
CA ALA A 410 -0.17 10.70 39.51
C ALA A 410 -1.02 9.69 38.71
N VAL A 411 -2.34 9.65 38.92
CA VAL A 411 -3.25 8.79 38.17
C VAL A 411 -3.21 9.09 36.66
N LYS A 412 -3.20 10.36 36.26
CA LYS A 412 -3.11 10.75 34.84
C LYS A 412 -1.80 10.27 34.21
N TYR A 413 -0.67 10.52 34.87
CA TYR A 413 0.65 10.07 34.37
C TYR A 413 0.81 8.55 34.36
N LEU A 414 0.12 7.84 35.24
CA LEU A 414 0.14 6.39 35.30
C LEU A 414 -0.58 5.75 34.10
N ASP A 415 -1.71 6.31 33.66
CA ASP A 415 -2.39 5.85 32.44
C ASP A 415 -1.53 6.11 31.20
N VAL A 416 -0.88 7.28 31.12
CA VAL A 416 0.08 7.62 30.05
C VAL A 416 1.24 6.62 30.02
N ALA A 417 1.88 6.36 31.17
CA ALA A 417 3.01 5.43 31.25
C ALA A 417 2.59 3.98 30.94
N ALA A 418 1.39 3.56 31.35
CA ALA A 418 0.80 2.28 30.97
C ALA A 418 0.54 2.19 29.45
N GLY A 419 0.09 3.28 28.82
CA GLY A 419 -0.01 3.36 27.36
C GLY A 419 1.34 3.16 26.67
N PHE A 420 2.41 3.74 27.21
CA PHE A 420 3.76 3.61 26.64
C PHE A 420 4.35 2.20 26.77
N ILE A 421 4.09 1.50 27.88
CA ILE A 421 4.63 0.16 28.11
C ILE A 421 4.09 -0.88 27.12
N ALA A 422 2.90 -0.64 26.55
CA ALA A 422 2.33 -1.50 25.52
C ALA A 422 3.21 -1.58 24.26
N TYR A 423 3.89 -0.48 23.89
CA TYR A 423 4.77 -0.46 22.72
C TYR A 423 6.12 -1.15 22.98
N THR A 424 6.64 -1.08 24.21
CA THR A 424 7.98 -1.62 24.54
C THR A 424 7.93 -3.08 24.98
N ARG A 425 6.77 -3.57 25.45
CA ARG A 425 6.54 -4.95 25.87
C ARG A 425 5.33 -5.54 25.17
N ASP A 426 4.14 -5.38 25.76
CA ASP A 426 2.86 -5.90 25.28
C ASP A 426 1.67 -5.27 26.04
N ASP A 427 0.47 -5.45 25.47
CA ASP A 427 -0.78 -4.94 26.04
C ASP A 427 -1.11 -5.56 27.41
N LYS A 428 -0.67 -6.80 27.66
CA LYS A 428 -0.94 -7.50 28.91
C LYS A 428 -0.19 -6.85 30.08
N THR A 429 1.05 -6.43 29.85
CA THR A 429 1.87 -5.71 30.82
C THR A 429 1.27 -4.35 31.10
N ALA A 430 0.79 -3.64 30.07
CA ALA A 430 0.05 -2.39 30.24
C ALA A 430 -1.20 -2.57 31.09
N GLU A 431 -1.97 -3.63 30.87
CA GLU A 431 -3.16 -3.94 31.66
C GLU A 431 -2.82 -4.22 33.13
N ILE A 432 -1.71 -4.92 33.41
CA ILE A 432 -1.24 -5.15 34.79
C ILE A 432 -0.94 -3.82 35.48
N VAL A 433 -0.29 -2.88 34.81
CA VAL A 433 -0.01 -1.54 35.37
C VAL A 433 -1.33 -0.80 35.67
N ARG A 434 -2.30 -0.81 34.75
CA ARG A 434 -3.62 -0.20 34.97
C ARG A 434 -4.39 -0.84 36.14
N ARG A 435 -4.30 -2.16 36.30
CA ARG A 435 -4.91 -2.86 37.45
C ARG A 435 -4.24 -2.46 38.77
N ARG A 436 -2.91 -2.34 38.79
CA ARG A 436 -2.16 -1.83 39.95
C ARG A 436 -2.54 -0.38 40.29
N ALA A 437 -2.78 0.44 39.26
CA ALA A 437 -3.28 1.81 39.40
C ALA A 437 -4.65 1.83 40.10
N ALA A 438 -5.61 1.06 39.58
CA ALA A 438 -6.96 0.98 40.12
C ALA A 438 -6.96 0.52 41.59
N ALA A 439 -6.13 -0.47 41.92
CA ALA A 439 -5.97 -0.94 43.30
C ALA A 439 -5.34 0.11 44.23
N ALA A 440 -4.40 0.93 43.72
CA ALA A 440 -3.77 1.99 44.50
C ALA A 440 -4.70 3.19 44.76
N ILE A 441 -5.68 3.43 43.89
CA ILE A 441 -6.70 4.49 44.06
C ILE A 441 -7.81 4.06 45.03
N ALA A 442 -8.09 2.76 45.08
CA ALA A 442 -9.15 2.18 45.92
C ALA A 442 -8.73 1.93 47.38
N ALA A 443 -7.43 1.97 47.67
CA ALA A 443 -6.85 1.80 49.01
C ALA A 443 -6.56 3.16 49.64
#